data_AF-A0AAW1TNK3-F1
#
_entry.id   AF-A0AAW1TNK3-F1
#
_cell.length_a   1.000
_cell.length_b   1.000
_cell.length_c   1.000
_cell.angle_alpha   90.00
_cell.angle_beta   90.00
_cell.angle_gamma   90.00
#
_symmetry.space_group_name_H-M   'P 1'
#
loop_
_entity.id
_entity.type
_entity.pdbx_description
1 polymer ?
#
loop_
_entity_poly.entity_id
_entity_poly.type
_entity_poly.pdbx_seq_one_letter_code
_entity_poly.pdbx_strand_id
1 'polypeptide(L)'
;MSQKTCQRISKNKEEWFCEDCKKDKASITDVKKKQLQGKEYTIADVMAKLELMDHKLNSLEGKCNEQVRINKQLEVEIESIKKTSIVVDNLAKKLQVNRAGGIKEDYRLGKSTDLIKIMFNNAEVKNKIVKANATRKLTAKDLGYNTDTQVYINNDLTKQNIQLLKAAKKFKEENNYKYLWVQEGNILLRKEDNSKIILIEDYNCLKN
;
A
#
# COMPACT_ATOMS: atom_id res chain seq x y z
N MET A 1 10.47 27.28 -66.11
CA MET A 1 10.78 26.39 -64.97
C MET A 1 11.50 27.21 -63.91
N SER A 2 10.83 27.51 -62.81
CA SER A 2 11.34 28.44 -61.77
C SER A 2 12.20 27.68 -60.76
N GLN A 3 13.50 27.97 -60.72
CA GLN A 3 14.43 27.42 -59.73
C GLN A 3 14.20 28.12 -58.39
N LYS A 4 13.69 27.38 -57.40
CA LYS A 4 13.58 27.87 -56.02
C LYS A 4 14.96 27.84 -55.37
N THR A 5 15.55 29.01 -55.17
CA THR A 5 16.74 29.21 -54.35
C THR A 5 16.30 29.40 -52.89
N CYS A 6 16.66 28.46 -52.01
CA CYS A 6 16.43 28.61 -50.57
C CYS A 6 17.53 29.49 -49.96
N GLN A 7 17.15 30.65 -49.43
CA GLN A 7 18.03 31.51 -48.65
C GLN A 7 18.27 30.92 -47.25
N ARG A 8 19.52 31.03 -46.79
CA ARG A 8 20.00 30.58 -45.49
C ARG A 8 19.35 31.44 -44.39
N ILE A 9 18.46 30.85 -43.59
CA ILE A 9 17.92 31.48 -42.39
C ILE A 9 19.08 31.80 -41.45
N SER A 10 18.96 32.99 -40.87
CA SER A 10 19.96 33.84 -40.25
C SER A 10 20.85 33.21 -39.17
N LYS A 11 22.04 33.80 -39.06
CA LYS A 11 23.02 33.66 -37.98
C LYS A 11 22.34 33.89 -36.62
N ASN A 12 22.06 32.82 -35.87
CA ASN A 12 21.96 32.91 -34.42
C ASN A 12 23.03 32.00 -33.82
N LYS A 13 24.03 32.63 -33.20
CA LYS A 13 25.32 32.03 -32.80
C LYS A 13 25.31 31.66 -31.33
N GLU A 14 24.17 31.22 -30.81
CA GLU A 14 24.03 30.81 -29.41
C GLU A 14 23.53 29.36 -29.38
N GLU A 15 24.52 28.46 -29.43
CA GLU A 15 24.33 27.05 -29.16
C GLU A 15 23.86 26.89 -27.70
N TRP A 16 22.64 26.38 -27.52
CA TRP A 16 22.10 26.07 -26.20
C TRP A 16 22.79 24.82 -25.65
N PHE A 17 23.49 24.95 -24.52
CA PHE A 17 24.23 23.86 -23.87
C PHE A 17 23.71 23.62 -22.45
N CYS A 18 23.64 22.33 -22.08
CA CYS A 18 23.40 21.88 -20.72
C CYS A 18 24.50 22.35 -19.74
N GLU A 19 24.23 22.43 -18.44
CA GLU A 19 25.21 22.93 -17.46
C GLU A 19 26.48 22.08 -17.36
N ASP A 20 26.36 20.77 -17.56
CA ASP A 20 27.53 19.87 -17.65
C ASP A 20 28.35 20.14 -18.92
N CYS A 21 27.66 20.40 -20.03
CA CYS A 21 28.23 20.72 -21.34
C CYS A 21 28.98 22.08 -21.35
N LYS A 22 28.69 22.98 -20.40
CA LYS A 22 29.37 24.28 -20.26
C LYS A 22 30.73 24.15 -19.54
N LYS A 23 30.87 23.20 -18.61
CA LYS A 23 32.11 22.96 -17.85
C LYS A 23 33.22 22.38 -18.74
N ASP A 24 32.85 21.63 -19.77
CA ASP A 24 33.81 21.03 -20.69
C ASP A 24 34.45 22.03 -21.66
N LYS A 25 33.88 23.24 -21.86
CA LYS A 25 34.44 24.21 -22.84
C LYS A 25 35.81 24.77 -22.46
N ALA A 26 36.12 24.92 -21.16
CA ALA A 26 37.41 25.45 -20.72
C ALA A 26 38.59 24.49 -21.00
N SER A 27 38.31 23.19 -21.13
CA SER A 27 39.32 22.16 -21.45
C SER A 27 39.40 21.84 -22.96
N ILE A 28 38.50 22.43 -23.76
CA ILE A 28 38.30 22.09 -25.17
C ILE A 28 39.12 22.98 -26.13
N THR A 29 39.53 24.18 -25.73
CA THR A 29 40.15 25.17 -26.64
C THR A 29 41.60 24.86 -27.03
N ASP A 30 42.38 24.14 -26.21
CA ASP A 30 43.78 23.83 -26.55
C ASP A 30 44.02 22.38 -26.99
N VAL A 31 43.06 21.48 -26.76
CA VAL A 31 43.19 20.06 -27.17
C VAL A 31 42.62 19.79 -28.57
N LYS A 32 41.68 20.62 -29.08
CA LYS A 32 40.97 20.34 -30.34
C LYS A 32 41.67 20.80 -31.64
N LYS A 33 42.82 21.48 -31.61
CA LYS A 33 43.59 21.77 -32.85
C LYS A 33 44.51 20.62 -33.32
N LYS A 34 44.68 19.54 -32.54
CA LYS A 34 45.58 18.42 -32.87
C LYS A 34 44.89 17.11 -33.28
N GLN A 35 43.56 17.07 -33.37
CA GLN A 35 42.82 15.86 -33.80
C GLN A 35 41.69 16.21 -34.78
N LEU A 36 42.07 16.77 -35.92
CA LEU A 36 41.30 16.70 -37.16
C LEU A 36 42.23 16.15 -38.26
N GLN A 37 42.97 15.09 -37.92
CA GLN A 37 43.36 14.11 -38.92
C GLN A 37 42.18 13.15 -39.02
N GLY A 38 41.67 12.94 -40.23
CA GLY A 38 40.56 12.01 -40.47
C GLY A 38 40.87 10.68 -39.80
N LYS A 39 40.12 10.35 -38.74
CA LYS A 39 40.15 9.00 -38.19
C LYS A 39 39.62 8.10 -39.30
N GLU A 40 40.50 7.40 -40.01
CA GLU A 40 40.11 6.27 -40.83
C GLU A 40 39.59 5.21 -39.86
N TYR A 41 38.27 5.14 -39.72
CA TYR A 41 37.63 4.09 -38.96
C TYR A 41 37.73 2.82 -39.77
N THR A 42 38.29 1.78 -39.17
CA THR A 42 38.31 0.47 -39.81
C THR A 42 36.93 -0.17 -39.69
N ILE A 43 36.64 -1.13 -40.58
CA ILE A 43 35.41 -1.93 -40.49
C ILE A 43 35.31 -2.61 -39.11
N ALA A 44 36.46 -3.00 -38.52
CA ALA A 44 36.53 -3.60 -37.19
C ALA A 44 36.07 -2.65 -36.07
N ASP A 45 36.42 -1.36 -36.12
CA ASP A 45 35.98 -0.37 -35.13
C ASP A 45 34.46 -0.15 -35.16
N VAL A 46 33.88 -0.19 -36.37
CA VAL A 46 32.43 -0.08 -36.56
C VAL A 46 31.73 -1.34 -36.06
N MET A 47 32.25 -2.54 -36.36
CA MET A 47 31.72 -3.80 -35.86
C MET A 47 31.74 -3.87 -34.33
N ALA A 48 32.84 -3.52 -33.69
CA ALA A 48 32.94 -3.49 -32.22
C ALA A 48 31.96 -2.50 -31.58
N LYS A 49 31.70 -1.35 -32.22
CA LYS A 49 30.69 -0.38 -31.75
C LYS A 49 29.27 -0.91 -31.92
N LEU A 50 28.99 -1.64 -33.00
CA LEU A 50 27.69 -2.28 -33.23
C LEU A 50 27.42 -3.36 -32.17
N GLU A 51 28.40 -4.21 -31.88
CA GLU A 51 28.31 -5.22 -30.80
C GLU A 51 28.07 -4.56 -29.45
N LEU A 52 28.80 -3.47 -29.14
CA LEU A 52 28.59 -2.71 -27.91
C LEU A 52 27.18 -2.09 -27.85
N MET A 53 26.68 -1.55 -28.96
CA MET A 53 25.32 -1.00 -29.02
C MET A 53 24.28 -2.10 -28.85
N ASP A 54 24.46 -3.26 -29.46
CA ASP A 54 23.57 -4.40 -29.34
C ASP A 54 23.50 -4.90 -27.89
N HIS A 55 24.65 -5.05 -27.23
CA HIS A 55 24.69 -5.35 -25.79
C HIS A 55 23.98 -4.31 -24.93
N LYS A 56 24.11 -3.01 -25.25
CA LYS A 56 23.38 -1.95 -24.55
C LYS A 56 21.88 -2.02 -24.79
N LEU A 57 21.45 -2.29 -26.02
CA LEU A 57 20.04 -2.46 -26.38
C LEU A 57 19.45 -3.65 -25.61
N ASN A 58 20.10 -4.80 -25.65
CA ASN A 58 19.68 -6.00 -24.91
C ASN A 58 19.61 -5.74 -23.39
N SER A 59 20.57 -5.00 -22.83
CA SER A 59 20.55 -4.62 -21.41
C SER A 59 19.40 -3.67 -21.07
N LEU A 60 19.14 -2.67 -21.92
CA LEU A 60 18.03 -1.73 -21.74
C LEU A 60 16.67 -2.41 -21.90
N GLU A 61 16.56 -3.33 -22.85
CA GLU A 61 15.36 -4.14 -23.06
C GLU A 61 15.06 -5.00 -21.82
N GLY A 62 16.07 -5.63 -21.23
CA GLY A 62 15.94 -6.35 -19.97
C GLY A 62 15.42 -5.47 -18.82
N LYS A 63 15.96 -4.25 -18.68
CA LYS A 63 15.49 -3.28 -17.66
C LYS A 63 14.05 -2.81 -17.93
N CYS A 64 13.71 -2.59 -19.20
CA CYS A 64 12.36 -2.19 -19.60
C CYS A 64 11.34 -3.29 -19.25
N ASN A 65 11.66 -4.55 -19.58
CA ASN A 65 10.80 -5.69 -19.27
C ASN A 65 10.59 -5.86 -17.76
N GLU A 66 11.66 -5.70 -16.97
CA GLU A 66 11.55 -5.73 -15.51
C GLU A 66 10.68 -4.58 -14.97
N GLN A 67 10.84 -3.36 -15.51
CA GLN A 67 10.01 -2.23 -15.12
C GLN A 67 8.54 -2.44 -15.46
N VAL A 68 8.24 -3.01 -16.63
CA VAL A 68 6.86 -3.37 -17.02
C VAL A 68 6.28 -4.39 -16.04
N ARG A 69 7.08 -5.37 -15.59
CA ARG A 69 6.66 -6.36 -14.59
C ARG A 69 6.32 -5.70 -13.26
N ILE A 70 7.17 -4.80 -12.78
CA ILE A 70 6.96 -4.04 -11.53
C ILE A 70 5.69 -3.17 -11.64
N ASN A 71 5.51 -2.44 -12.74
CA ASN A 71 4.36 -1.57 -12.93
C ASN A 71 3.03 -2.35 -12.92
N LYS A 72 2.99 -3.49 -13.61
CA LYS A 72 1.80 -4.38 -13.60
C LYS A 72 1.47 -4.88 -12.19
N GLN A 73 2.50 -5.21 -11.39
CA GLN A 73 2.30 -5.61 -10.00
C GLN A 73 1.73 -4.46 -9.14
N LEU A 74 2.23 -3.24 -9.32
CA LEU A 74 1.74 -2.06 -8.62
C LEU A 74 0.29 -1.70 -8.99
N GLU A 75 -0.09 -1.83 -10.26
CA GLU A 75 -1.47 -1.58 -10.70
C GLU A 75 -2.49 -2.48 -9.98
N VAL A 76 -2.16 -3.78 -9.83
CA VAL A 76 -2.99 -4.73 -9.11
C VAL A 76 -3.11 -4.35 -7.63
N GLU A 77 -2.01 -3.91 -7.01
CA GLU A 77 -2.00 -3.48 -5.61
C GLU A 77 -2.83 -2.22 -5.39
N ILE A 78 -2.70 -1.23 -6.28
CA ILE A 78 -3.49 0.01 -6.24
C ILE A 78 -4.98 -0.29 -6.35
N GLU A 79 -5.38 -1.18 -7.27
CA GLU A 79 -6.78 -1.56 -7.44
C GLU A 79 -7.36 -2.25 -6.20
N SER A 80 -6.56 -3.09 -5.54
CA SER A 80 -6.95 -3.73 -4.28
C SER A 80 -7.13 -2.72 -3.13
N ILE A 81 -6.23 -1.74 -3.02
CA ILE A 81 -6.31 -0.67 -2.03
C ILE A 81 -7.55 0.18 -2.27
N LYS A 82 -7.82 0.59 -3.52
CA LYS A 82 -9.01 1.37 -3.88
C LYS A 82 -10.31 0.66 -3.49
N LYS A 83 -10.44 -0.62 -3.83
CA LYS A 83 -11.61 -1.44 -3.43
C LYS A 83 -11.78 -1.49 -1.92
N THR A 84 -10.68 -1.63 -1.19
CA THR A 84 -10.71 -1.67 0.29
C THR A 84 -11.16 -0.33 0.88
N SER A 85 -10.65 0.78 0.36
CA SER A 85 -11.05 2.12 0.80
C SER A 85 -12.56 2.36 0.63
N ILE A 86 -13.12 1.96 -0.51
CA ILE A 86 -14.56 2.10 -0.80
C ILE A 86 -15.41 1.30 0.18
N VAL A 87 -14.99 0.07 0.50
CA VAL A 87 -15.68 -0.78 1.49
C VAL A 87 -15.70 -0.11 2.87
N VAL A 88 -14.58 0.46 3.28
CA VAL A 88 -14.47 1.18 4.55
C VAL A 88 -15.29 2.47 4.56
N ASP A 89 -15.43 3.16 3.42
CA ASP A 89 -16.31 4.32 3.27
C ASP A 89 -17.78 3.96 3.47
N ASN A 90 -18.20 2.88 2.83
CA ASN A 90 -19.57 2.38 2.94
C ASN A 90 -19.87 1.92 4.37
N LEU A 91 -18.91 1.25 5.02
CA LEU A 91 -18.98 0.89 6.43
C LEU A 91 -19.18 2.13 7.31
N ALA A 92 -18.34 3.15 7.15
CA ALA A 92 -18.41 4.38 7.94
C ALA A 92 -19.76 5.10 7.76
N LYS A 93 -20.26 5.17 6.53
CA LYS A 93 -21.59 5.73 6.21
C LYS A 93 -22.72 4.95 6.88
N LYS A 94 -22.72 3.61 6.75
CA LYS A 94 -23.77 2.75 7.32
C LYS A 94 -23.80 2.81 8.85
N LEU A 95 -22.62 2.93 9.47
CA LEU A 95 -22.48 3.07 10.92
C LEU A 95 -22.66 4.52 11.42
N GLN A 96 -22.84 5.49 10.52
CA GLN A 96 -22.98 6.92 10.84
C GLN A 96 -21.78 7.47 11.62
N VAL A 97 -20.56 7.04 11.26
CA VAL A 97 -19.31 7.46 11.89
C VAL A 97 -18.50 8.32 10.92
N ASN A 98 -17.95 9.43 11.40
CA ASN A 98 -17.14 10.34 10.59
C ASN A 98 -15.78 9.71 10.25
N ARG A 99 -15.51 9.46 8.96
CA ARG A 99 -14.22 8.93 8.47
C ARG A 99 -13.06 9.88 8.74
N ALA A 100 -13.27 11.19 8.57
CA ALA A 100 -12.21 12.20 8.59
C ALA A 100 -11.53 12.38 9.96
N GLY A 101 -12.18 11.98 11.06
CA GLY A 101 -11.65 12.14 12.42
C GLY A 101 -11.12 10.86 13.06
N GLY A 102 -11.09 9.73 12.35
CA GLY A 102 -11.09 8.42 13.03
C GLY A 102 -10.19 7.34 12.46
N ILE A 103 -10.10 7.17 11.14
CA ILE A 103 -9.39 6.04 10.52
C ILE A 103 -7.97 6.47 10.16
N LYS A 104 -6.99 5.71 10.67
CA LYS A 104 -5.57 5.91 10.40
C LYS A 104 -5.17 5.21 9.11
N GLU A 105 -5.42 3.90 9.06
CA GLU A 105 -4.96 3.00 8.00
C GLU A 105 -5.98 1.86 7.82
N ASP A 106 -6.17 1.43 6.59
CA ASP A 106 -7.01 0.29 6.23
C ASP A 106 -6.33 -0.57 5.15
N TYR A 107 -6.28 -1.88 5.37
CA TYR A 107 -5.66 -2.81 4.44
C TYR A 107 -6.21 -4.23 4.60
N ARG A 108 -6.07 -5.05 3.55
CA ARG A 108 -6.42 -6.49 3.60
C ARG A 108 -5.27 -7.31 4.16
N LEU A 109 -5.60 -8.23 5.08
CA LEU A 109 -4.63 -9.15 5.66
C LEU A 109 -4.37 -10.32 4.70
N GLY A 110 -3.49 -10.11 3.73
CA GLY A 110 -3.05 -11.13 2.77
C GLY A 110 -3.86 -11.16 1.47
N LYS A 111 -3.32 -11.85 0.46
CA LYS A 111 -3.86 -11.87 -0.92
C LYS A 111 -5.15 -12.69 -1.08
N SER A 112 -5.40 -13.64 -0.17
CA SER A 112 -6.49 -14.63 -0.29
C SER A 112 -7.55 -14.52 0.81
N THR A 113 -7.39 -13.61 1.78
CA THR A 113 -8.37 -13.49 2.86
C THR A 113 -9.24 -12.25 2.65
N ASP A 114 -10.53 -12.41 2.90
CA ASP A 114 -11.50 -11.31 2.93
C ASP A 114 -11.40 -10.48 4.22
N LEU A 115 -10.33 -10.69 5.01
CA LEU A 115 -10.13 -10.02 6.28
C LEU A 115 -9.54 -8.63 6.05
N ILE A 116 -10.30 -7.60 6.42
CA ILE A 116 -9.86 -6.21 6.36
C ILE A 116 -9.48 -5.78 7.78
N LYS A 117 -8.26 -5.24 7.92
CA LYS A 117 -7.79 -4.62 9.15
C LYS A 117 -7.92 -3.12 9.02
N ILE A 118 -8.53 -2.51 10.03
CA ILE A 118 -8.74 -1.06 10.12
C ILE A 118 -8.10 -0.59 11.42
N MET A 119 -7.19 0.37 11.31
CA MET A 119 -6.55 1.04 12.42
C MET A 119 -7.18 2.41 12.59
N PHE A 120 -7.47 2.77 13.85
CA PHE A 120 -8.11 4.02 14.20
C PHE A 120 -7.13 4.92 14.96
N ASN A 121 -7.21 6.23 14.74
CA ASN A 121 -6.46 7.22 15.51
C ASN A 121 -7.05 7.42 16.91
N ASN A 122 -8.35 7.21 17.08
CA ASN A 122 -9.05 7.43 18.34
C ASN A 122 -9.77 6.16 18.80
N ALA A 123 -9.47 5.73 20.03
CA ALA A 123 -10.09 4.58 20.67
C ALA A 123 -11.61 4.76 20.87
N GLU A 124 -12.09 5.98 21.10
CA GLU A 124 -13.52 6.27 21.22
C GLU A 124 -14.27 6.00 19.92
N VAL A 125 -13.68 6.38 18.79
CA VAL A 125 -14.27 6.15 17.46
C VAL A 125 -14.36 4.65 17.18
N LYS A 126 -13.28 3.92 17.47
CA LYS A 126 -13.26 2.45 17.41
C LYS A 126 -14.37 1.84 18.28
N ASN A 127 -14.51 2.27 19.52
CA ASN A 127 -15.51 1.75 20.45
C ASN A 127 -16.95 2.05 20.00
N LYS A 128 -17.20 3.24 19.43
CA LYS A 128 -18.50 3.59 18.84
C LYS A 128 -18.85 2.66 17.68
N ILE A 129 -17.91 2.37 16.79
CA ILE A 129 -18.09 1.45 15.66
C ILE A 129 -18.42 0.04 16.14
N VAL A 130 -17.65 -0.50 17.09
CA VAL A 130 -17.88 -1.85 17.64
C VAL A 130 -19.23 -1.96 18.33
N LYS A 131 -19.62 -0.94 19.12
CA LYS A 131 -20.94 -0.87 19.77
C LYS A 131 -22.08 -0.73 18.76
N ALA A 132 -21.91 0.08 17.71
CA ALA A 132 -22.90 0.24 16.65
C ALA A 132 -23.10 -1.04 15.84
N ASN A 133 -22.04 -1.83 15.61
CA ASN A 133 -22.15 -3.14 14.97
C ASN A 133 -22.87 -4.18 15.83
N ALA A 134 -22.72 -4.12 17.16
CA ALA A 134 -23.46 -5.03 18.05
C ALA A 134 -24.99 -4.81 17.96
N THR A 135 -25.43 -3.60 17.63
CA THR A 135 -26.86 -3.25 17.48
C THR A 135 -27.36 -3.36 16.05
N ARG A 136 -26.51 -3.11 15.05
CA ARG A 136 -26.84 -3.14 13.62
C ARG A 136 -26.17 -4.34 12.96
N LYS A 137 -26.97 -5.29 12.45
CA LYS A 137 -26.44 -6.38 11.62
C LYS A 137 -25.92 -5.79 10.30
N LEU A 138 -24.63 -5.89 10.06
CA LEU A 138 -24.01 -5.52 8.79
C LEU A 138 -24.01 -6.71 7.83
N THR A 139 -24.41 -6.47 6.58
CA THR A 139 -24.26 -7.45 5.50
C THR A 139 -23.28 -6.97 4.45
N ALA A 140 -22.77 -7.88 3.63
CA ALA A 140 -21.80 -7.57 2.58
C ALA A 140 -22.42 -6.62 1.53
N LYS A 141 -23.74 -6.67 1.35
CA LYS A 141 -24.49 -5.73 0.50
C LYS A 141 -24.37 -4.28 0.98
N ASP A 142 -24.40 -4.05 2.29
CA ASP A 142 -24.20 -2.72 2.88
C ASP A 142 -22.80 -2.15 2.64
N LEU A 143 -21.83 -3.03 2.36
CA LEU A 143 -20.45 -2.66 2.07
C LEU A 143 -20.17 -2.46 0.58
N GLY A 144 -21.15 -2.76 -0.29
CA GLY A 144 -21.03 -2.67 -1.74
C GLY A 144 -20.66 -3.97 -2.45
N TYR A 145 -20.79 -5.12 -1.78
CA TYR A 145 -20.71 -6.43 -2.44
C TYR A 145 -22.06 -6.87 -2.97
N ASN A 146 -22.06 -7.80 -3.94
CA ASN A 146 -23.28 -8.35 -4.53
C ASN A 146 -23.91 -9.48 -3.69
N THR A 147 -23.33 -9.82 -2.54
CA THR A 147 -23.78 -10.91 -1.67
C THR A 147 -24.43 -10.36 -0.39
N ASP A 148 -25.37 -11.11 0.18
CA ASP A 148 -26.01 -10.75 1.46
C ASP A 148 -25.40 -11.47 2.67
N THR A 149 -24.11 -11.79 2.57
CA THR A 149 -23.39 -12.50 3.63
C THR A 149 -23.22 -11.60 4.85
N GLN A 150 -23.47 -12.11 6.06
CA GLN A 150 -23.25 -11.35 7.29
C GLN A 150 -21.76 -11.03 7.48
N VAL A 151 -21.47 -9.78 7.79
CA VAL A 151 -20.11 -9.30 8.08
C VAL A 151 -19.90 -9.24 9.58
N TYR A 152 -18.73 -9.69 10.03
CA TYR A 152 -18.34 -9.68 11.43
C TYR A 152 -17.25 -8.64 11.67
N ILE A 153 -17.46 -7.80 12.68
CA ILE A 153 -16.46 -6.82 13.15
C ILE A 153 -16.01 -7.26 14.54
N ASN A 154 -14.73 -7.61 14.65
CA ASN A 154 -14.10 -8.04 15.89
C ASN A 154 -12.95 -7.10 16.26
N ASN A 155 -12.64 -7.04 17.56
CA ASN A 155 -11.43 -6.36 18.02
C ASN A 155 -10.20 -7.19 17.65
N ASP A 156 -9.20 -6.52 17.08
CA ASP A 156 -7.87 -7.11 16.94
C ASP A 156 -7.21 -7.18 18.33
N LEU A 157 -6.95 -8.41 18.80
CA LEU A 157 -6.38 -8.70 20.11
C LEU A 157 -4.95 -9.17 19.95
N THR A 158 -4.11 -8.85 20.95
CA THR A 158 -2.75 -9.39 21.02
C THR A 158 -2.79 -10.92 21.13
N LYS A 159 -1.72 -11.60 20.71
CA LYS A 159 -1.62 -13.07 20.84
C LYS A 159 -1.88 -13.55 22.27
N GLN A 160 -1.37 -12.82 23.25
CA GLN A 160 -1.60 -13.07 24.68
C GLN A 160 -3.09 -12.96 25.02
N ASN A 161 -3.76 -11.86 24.65
CA ASN A 161 -5.19 -11.69 24.94
C ASN A 161 -6.06 -12.71 24.20
N ILE A 162 -5.65 -13.16 23.01
CA ILE A 162 -6.34 -14.25 22.30
C ILE A 162 -6.24 -15.55 23.11
N GLN A 163 -5.06 -15.89 23.63
CA GLN A 163 -4.88 -17.08 24.46
C GLN A 163 -5.64 -16.97 25.79
N LEU A 164 -5.63 -15.79 26.41
CA LEU A 164 -6.39 -15.50 27.62
C LEU A 164 -7.90 -15.61 27.38
N LEU A 165 -8.40 -15.09 26.26
CA LEU A 165 -9.81 -15.21 25.88
C LEU A 165 -10.22 -16.67 25.67
N LYS A 166 -9.33 -17.50 25.08
CA LYS A 166 -9.57 -18.94 24.94
C LYS A 166 -9.65 -19.64 26.30
N ALA A 167 -8.77 -19.29 27.23
CA ALA A 167 -8.80 -19.83 28.59
C ALA A 167 -10.04 -19.36 29.36
N ALA A 168 -10.40 -18.08 29.26
CA ALA A 168 -11.60 -17.52 29.86
C ALA A 168 -12.88 -18.18 29.33
N LYS A 169 -12.94 -18.55 28.04
CA LYS A 169 -14.05 -19.33 27.48
C LYS A 169 -14.21 -20.69 28.14
N LYS A 170 -13.10 -21.43 28.34
CA LYS A 170 -13.13 -22.72 29.04
C LYS A 170 -13.60 -22.56 30.48
N PHE A 171 -13.01 -21.60 31.20
CA PHE A 171 -13.39 -21.30 32.58
C PHE A 171 -14.87 -20.91 32.71
N LYS A 172 -15.39 -20.14 31.75
CA LYS A 172 -16.80 -19.76 31.67
C LYS A 172 -17.71 -21.00 31.63
N GLU A 173 -17.38 -21.97 30.78
CA GLU A 173 -18.13 -23.21 30.61
C GLU A 173 -18.02 -24.10 31.87
N GLU A 174 -16.82 -24.24 32.43
CA GLU A 174 -16.56 -25.06 33.63
C GLU A 174 -17.25 -24.52 34.90
N ASN A 175 -17.36 -23.20 35.03
CA ASN A 175 -17.90 -22.54 36.23
C ASN A 175 -19.30 -21.92 36.01
N ASN A 176 -19.95 -22.24 34.89
CA ASN A 176 -21.31 -21.79 34.56
C ASN A 176 -21.50 -20.26 34.58
N TYR A 177 -20.54 -19.50 34.05
CA TYR A 177 -20.70 -18.06 33.87
C TYR A 177 -21.59 -17.76 32.65
N LYS A 178 -22.54 -16.82 32.79
CA LYS A 178 -23.48 -16.49 31.70
C LYS A 178 -22.84 -15.66 30.59
N TYR A 179 -22.01 -14.66 30.92
CA TYR A 179 -21.49 -13.69 29.95
C TYR A 179 -19.96 -13.63 29.94
N LEU A 180 -19.42 -13.53 28.72
CA LEU A 180 -18.01 -13.25 28.43
C LEU A 180 -17.97 -12.34 27.20
N TRP A 181 -17.34 -11.17 27.32
CA TRP A 181 -17.20 -10.23 26.21
C TRP A 181 -15.89 -9.46 26.31
N VAL A 182 -15.54 -8.79 25.21
CA VAL A 182 -14.35 -7.96 25.12
C VAL A 182 -14.79 -6.51 24.96
N GLN A 183 -14.30 -5.64 25.82
CA GLN A 183 -14.55 -4.20 25.75
C GLN A 183 -13.23 -3.47 25.96
N GLU A 184 -12.89 -2.53 25.06
CA GLU A 184 -11.67 -1.71 25.20
C GLU A 184 -10.36 -2.53 25.29
N GLY A 185 -10.36 -3.75 24.74
CA GLY A 185 -9.20 -4.67 24.82
C GLY A 185 -9.18 -5.53 26.09
N ASN A 186 -10.05 -5.23 27.05
CA ASN A 186 -10.22 -5.95 28.30
C ASN A 186 -11.22 -7.09 28.15
N ILE A 187 -10.92 -8.22 28.80
CA ILE A 187 -11.77 -9.41 28.81
C ILE A 187 -12.60 -9.37 30.09
N LEU A 188 -13.93 -9.34 29.94
CA LEU A 188 -14.88 -9.17 31.03
C LEU A 188 -15.74 -10.41 31.16
N LEU A 189 -15.92 -10.88 32.39
CA LEU A 189 -16.69 -12.07 32.74
C LEU A 189 -17.77 -11.71 33.76
N ARG A 190 -18.96 -12.31 33.62
CA ARG A 190 -20.07 -12.09 34.54
C ARG A 190 -20.89 -13.36 34.74
N LYS A 191 -21.16 -13.72 35.99
CA LYS A 191 -21.80 -15.00 36.35
C LYS A 191 -23.29 -14.98 36.04
N GLU A 192 -23.99 -13.98 36.56
CA GLU A 192 -25.43 -13.77 36.42
C GLU A 192 -25.78 -12.28 36.23
N ASP A 193 -27.04 -11.98 35.90
CA ASP A 193 -27.53 -10.62 35.57
C ASP A 193 -27.40 -9.61 36.71
N ASN A 194 -27.24 -10.06 37.96
CA ASN A 194 -27.05 -9.22 39.14
C ASN A 194 -25.64 -9.33 39.75
N SER A 195 -24.79 -10.18 39.18
CA SER A 195 -23.42 -10.36 39.69
C SER A 195 -22.48 -9.23 39.26
N LYS A 196 -21.39 -9.05 40.02
CA LYS A 196 -20.31 -8.11 39.68
C LYS A 196 -19.60 -8.54 38.40
N ILE A 197 -19.16 -7.57 37.61
CA ILE A 197 -18.34 -7.79 36.43
C ILE A 197 -16.90 -8.00 36.88
N ILE A 198 -16.28 -9.09 36.44
CA ILE A 198 -14.90 -9.46 36.76
C ILE A 198 -14.03 -9.16 35.54
N LEU A 199 -12.97 -8.40 35.76
CA LEU A 199 -11.93 -8.13 34.77
C LEU A 199 -10.88 -9.25 34.83
N ILE A 200 -10.58 -9.85 33.67
CA ILE A 200 -9.55 -10.88 33.54
C ILE A 200 -8.33 -10.24 32.89
N GLU A 201 -7.35 -9.86 33.71
CA GLU A 201 -6.08 -9.28 33.23
C GLU A 201 -5.03 -10.36 32.95
N ASP A 202 -5.05 -11.45 33.73
CA ASP A 202 -4.06 -12.52 33.66
C ASP A 202 -4.70 -13.90 33.93
N TYR A 203 -3.96 -14.96 33.60
CA TYR A 203 -4.31 -16.35 33.86
C TYR A 203 -4.55 -16.65 35.33
N ASN A 204 -3.90 -15.91 36.24
CA ASN A 204 -4.10 -16.07 37.67
C ASN A 204 -5.53 -15.70 38.10
N CYS A 205 -6.19 -14.78 37.40
CA CYS A 205 -7.61 -14.46 37.65
C CYS A 205 -8.57 -15.61 37.30
N LEU A 206 -8.10 -16.61 36.56
CA LEU A 206 -8.85 -17.80 36.16
C LEU A 206 -8.53 -19.03 37.01
N LYS A 207 -7.61 -18.91 37.98
CA LYS A 207 -7.29 -19.97 38.94
C LYS A 207 -8.00 -19.62 40.25
N ASN A 208 -8.86 -20.54 40.70
CA ASN A 208 -9.42 -20.48 42.07
C ASN A 208 -8.32 -20.67 43.11
#